data_AF-A0A3D0JXB4-F1
#
_entry.id   AF-A0A3D0JXB4-F1
#
_cell.length_a   1.000
_cell.length_b   1.000
_cell.length_c   1.000
_cell.angle_alpha   90.00
_cell.angle_beta   90.00
_cell.angle_gamma   90.00
#
_symmetry.space_group_name_H-M   'P 1'
#
loop_
_entity.id
_entity.type
_entity.pdbx_description
1 polymer ?
#
loop_
_entity_poly.entity_id
_entity_poly.type
_entity_poly.pdbx_seq_one_letter_code
_entity_poly.pdbx_strand_id
1 'polypeptide(L)'
;MNDEQRPVGSRRQFLKQSLVCSAAAAGAASLLPQLANATQPLDLRYPSGAVKALDDSFLQLRLFNASVEKLADGIRWAEGPVWFGDGRYLLVSDIPNNRIMRWDEISQSLAVYRQPSNYANGLVRDRQGRLIACEGSTTQDVGRRITRTEHDGSITVLADTFEGKRFNSPNDLVVKRDGSVWFTDPPFQTGNFYEGYKIEPELPHGVYRIDGETQQVTRVIDDLAGPNGLCFSPDEKTLYTVEGRAKPHRLVWAYQV
;
A
#
# COMPACT_ATOMS: atom_id res chain seq x y z
N MET A 1 -90.27 16.05 13.83
CA MET A 1 -89.00 16.62 14.32
C MET A 1 -88.30 15.51 15.09
N ASN A 2 -87.84 14.49 14.37
CA ASN A 2 -86.53 14.37 13.70
C ASN A 2 -85.52 13.74 14.64
N ASP A 3 -85.60 12.41 14.64
CA ASP A 3 -84.65 11.44 15.14
C ASP A 3 -83.25 11.63 14.52
N GLU A 4 -82.25 11.39 15.36
CA GLU A 4 -80.84 11.31 15.00
C GLU A 4 -80.58 10.13 14.04
N GLN A 5 -80.01 10.43 12.87
CA GLN A 5 -79.38 9.44 12.00
C GLN A 5 -77.90 9.80 11.80
N ARG A 6 -77.02 8.96 12.35
CA ARG A 6 -75.58 8.96 12.06
C ARG A 6 -75.35 8.48 10.62
N PRO A 7 -74.49 9.14 9.82
CA PRO A 7 -74.02 8.54 8.58
C PRO A 7 -72.89 7.55 8.86
N VAL A 8 -73.09 6.33 8.36
CA VAL A 8 -72.10 5.26 8.26
C VAL A 8 -71.06 5.65 7.20
N GLY A 9 -69.88 6.10 7.65
CA GLY A 9 -68.70 6.28 6.81
C GLY A 9 -67.97 4.96 6.61
N SER A 10 -67.93 4.47 5.38
CA SER A 10 -67.34 3.18 5.01
C SER A 10 -65.84 3.05 5.34
N ARG A 11 -65.41 1.84 5.68
CA ARG A 11 -64.02 1.38 5.90
C ARG A 11 -63.00 1.69 4.78
N ARG A 12 -63.36 2.43 3.73
CA ARG A 12 -62.50 2.78 2.59
C ARG A 12 -61.76 4.11 2.69
N GLN A 13 -61.93 4.88 3.78
CA GLN A 13 -61.25 6.17 3.93
C GLN A 13 -60.01 6.17 4.85
N PHE A 14 -59.66 5.02 5.44
CA PHE A 14 -58.44 4.87 6.25
C PHE A 14 -57.25 4.29 5.45
N LEU A 15 -57.37 4.21 4.13
CA LEU A 15 -56.37 3.61 3.22
C LEU A 15 -55.77 4.63 2.22
N LYS A 16 -55.87 5.94 2.50
CA LYS A 16 -55.33 7.01 1.64
C LYS A 16 -54.27 7.90 2.27
N GLN A 17 -53.71 7.55 3.44
CA GLN A 17 -52.55 8.25 4.02
C GLN A 17 -51.39 7.34 4.45
N SER A 18 -51.42 6.08 4.03
CA SER A 18 -50.30 5.15 4.18
C SER A 18 -49.78 4.70 2.80
N LEU A 19 -49.60 5.66 1.88
CA LEU A 19 -48.57 5.49 0.85
C LEU A 19 -47.24 5.91 1.47
N VAL A 20 -46.74 4.98 2.27
CA VAL A 20 -45.35 4.85 2.68
C VAL A 20 -44.46 5.07 1.45
N CYS A 21 -43.50 5.98 1.59
CA CYS A 21 -42.41 6.27 0.68
C CYS A 21 -41.79 4.99 0.11
N SER A 22 -42.31 4.52 -1.03
CA SER A 22 -41.84 3.31 -1.71
C SER A 22 -41.32 3.64 -3.11
N ALA A 23 -40.70 4.81 -3.26
CA ALA A 23 -40.11 5.26 -4.51
C ALA A 23 -38.82 6.08 -4.25
N ALA A 24 -37.88 5.50 -3.51
CA ALA A 24 -36.49 5.99 -3.48
C ALA A 24 -35.46 4.89 -3.10
N ALA A 25 -35.82 3.60 -3.14
CA ALA A 25 -34.91 2.50 -2.81
C ALA A 25 -34.31 1.80 -4.06
N ALA A 26 -34.46 2.40 -5.25
CA ALA A 26 -33.85 1.87 -6.48
C ALA A 26 -32.52 2.55 -6.85
N GLY A 27 -32.08 3.56 -6.10
CA GLY A 27 -30.85 4.32 -6.37
C GLY A 27 -29.71 4.10 -5.37
N ALA A 28 -29.91 3.31 -4.31
CA ALA A 28 -28.91 3.08 -3.26
C ALA A 28 -28.18 1.73 -3.37
N ALA A 29 -28.46 0.93 -4.41
CA ALA A 29 -27.84 -0.38 -4.59
C ALA A 29 -26.37 -0.31 -5.07
N SER A 30 -25.84 0.88 -5.38
CA SER A 30 -24.46 1.08 -5.87
C SER A 30 -23.45 1.46 -4.79
N LEU A 31 -23.84 1.55 -3.52
CA LEU A 31 -22.94 1.92 -2.41
C LEU A 31 -22.64 0.76 -1.44
N LEU A 32 -23.08 -0.46 -1.76
CA LEU A 32 -22.55 -1.61 -1.04
C LEU A 32 -21.09 -1.79 -1.47
N PRO A 33 -20.11 -1.71 -0.55
CA PRO A 33 -18.76 -2.16 -0.89
C PRO A 33 -18.92 -3.58 -1.43
N GLN A 34 -18.30 -3.87 -2.58
CA GLN A 34 -18.19 -5.25 -3.06
C GLN A 34 -17.63 -6.04 -1.88
N LEU A 35 -18.48 -6.86 -1.25
CA LEU A 35 -18.05 -7.83 -0.27
C LEU A 35 -17.10 -8.73 -1.04
N ALA A 36 -15.80 -8.51 -0.84
CA ALA A 36 -14.78 -9.39 -1.37
C ALA A 36 -15.12 -10.80 -0.88
N ASN A 37 -15.07 -11.77 -1.78
CA ASN A 37 -15.15 -13.17 -1.40
C ASN A 37 -14.17 -13.40 -0.25
N ALA A 38 -14.62 -14.06 0.83
CA ALA A 38 -13.79 -14.43 1.96
C ALA A 38 -12.44 -15.03 1.49
N THR A 39 -11.37 -14.80 2.23
CA THR A 39 -10.03 -15.34 1.96
C THR A 39 -10.13 -16.82 1.58
N GLN A 40 -9.69 -17.15 0.36
CA GLN A 40 -9.77 -18.53 -0.13
C GLN A 40 -8.37 -19.16 -0.05
N PRO A 41 -8.21 -20.28 0.67
CA PRO A 41 -6.97 -21.04 0.63
C PRO A 41 -6.73 -21.56 -0.79
N LEU A 42 -5.51 -21.39 -1.29
CA LEU A 42 -5.13 -21.90 -2.61
C LEU A 42 -5.01 -23.44 -2.62
N ASP A 43 -4.78 -24.03 -1.46
CA ASP A 43 -4.71 -25.47 -1.24
C ASP A 43 -5.26 -25.80 0.16
N LEU A 44 -6.12 -26.80 0.24
CA LEU A 44 -6.72 -27.30 1.49
C LEU A 44 -5.92 -28.47 2.09
N ARG A 45 -4.84 -28.91 1.44
CA ARG A 45 -4.00 -30.02 1.90
C ARG A 45 -2.81 -29.52 2.71
N TYR A 46 -2.41 -30.33 3.69
CA TYR A 46 -1.20 -30.13 4.49
C TYR A 46 -0.22 -31.31 4.29
N PRO A 47 1.08 -31.04 4.11
CA PRO A 47 1.67 -29.72 3.87
C PRO A 47 1.19 -29.13 2.53
N SER A 48 0.92 -27.82 2.47
CA SER A 48 0.51 -27.13 1.23
C SER A 48 1.52 -27.35 0.11
N GLY A 49 1.05 -27.74 -1.08
CA GLY A 49 1.87 -27.93 -2.26
C GLY A 49 2.47 -26.63 -2.83
N ALA A 50 1.95 -25.47 -2.40
CA ALA A 50 2.48 -24.16 -2.76
C ALA A 50 3.82 -23.84 -2.06
N VAL A 51 4.22 -24.60 -1.04
CA VAL A 51 5.45 -24.38 -0.28
C VAL A 51 6.42 -25.54 -0.50
N LYS A 52 7.55 -25.25 -1.15
CA LYS A 52 8.65 -26.21 -1.36
C LYS A 52 9.86 -25.83 -0.50
N ALA A 53 10.19 -26.66 0.49
CA ALA A 53 11.44 -26.53 1.23
C ALA A 53 12.61 -27.03 0.36
N LEU A 54 13.66 -26.22 0.24
CA LEU A 54 14.89 -26.59 -0.48
C LEU A 54 16.00 -27.07 0.47
N ASP A 55 15.88 -26.74 1.75
CA ASP A 55 16.78 -27.10 2.83
C ASP A 55 15.97 -27.30 4.13
N ASP A 56 16.38 -28.26 4.96
CA ASP A 56 15.64 -28.63 6.17
C ASP A 56 15.62 -27.52 7.23
N SER A 57 16.58 -26.59 7.21
CA SER A 57 16.58 -25.42 8.10
C SER A 57 15.32 -24.55 7.94
N PHE A 58 14.70 -24.54 6.75
CA PHE A 58 13.46 -23.82 6.49
C PHE A 58 12.26 -24.41 7.25
N LEU A 59 12.29 -25.70 7.59
CA LEU A 59 11.17 -26.37 8.25
C LEU A 59 10.88 -25.79 9.64
N GLN A 60 11.88 -25.16 10.28
CA GLN A 60 11.73 -24.49 11.56
C GLN A 60 10.97 -23.15 11.45
N LEU A 61 10.94 -22.54 10.26
CA LEU A 61 10.29 -21.25 9.99
C LEU A 61 8.84 -21.41 9.51
N ARG A 62 8.44 -22.65 9.23
CA ARG A 62 7.13 -22.98 8.66
C ARG A 62 6.21 -23.55 9.74
N LEU A 63 4.98 -23.05 9.79
CA LEU A 63 3.88 -23.78 10.42
C LEU A 63 3.42 -24.93 9.50
N PHE A 64 3.57 -26.17 9.96
CA PHE A 64 3.28 -27.37 9.15
C PHE A 64 1.86 -27.34 8.55
N ASN A 65 0.89 -26.91 9.36
CA ASN A 65 -0.53 -26.78 9.06
C ASN A 65 -0.93 -25.39 8.54
N ALA A 66 -0.01 -24.66 7.91
CA ALA A 66 -0.32 -23.42 7.18
C ALA A 66 -0.35 -23.64 5.66
N SER A 67 -1.24 -22.91 5.00
CA SER A 67 -1.41 -22.82 3.56
C SER A 67 -1.19 -21.40 3.05
N VAL A 68 -0.93 -21.25 1.75
CA VAL A 68 -0.95 -19.94 1.08
C VAL A 68 -2.40 -19.58 0.76
N GLU A 69 -2.80 -18.37 1.12
CA GLU A 69 -4.15 -17.85 0.90
C GLU A 69 -4.12 -16.65 -0.04
N LYS A 70 -5.10 -16.56 -0.95
CA LYS A 70 -5.30 -15.34 -1.73
C LYS A 70 -6.16 -14.38 -0.91
N LEU A 71 -5.57 -13.25 -0.52
CA LEU A 71 -6.28 -12.23 0.27
C LEU A 71 -7.23 -11.38 -0.59
N ALA A 72 -6.80 -11.00 -1.79
CA ALA A 72 -7.59 -10.20 -2.71
C ALA A 72 -7.06 -10.31 -4.15
N ASP A 73 -7.83 -9.79 -5.10
CA ASP A 73 -7.44 -9.55 -6.49
C ASP A 73 -7.91 -8.15 -6.95
N GLY A 74 -7.82 -7.82 -8.24
CA GLY A 74 -8.24 -6.51 -8.78
C GLY A 74 -7.20 -5.40 -8.65
N ILE A 75 -5.96 -5.74 -8.32
CA ILE A 75 -4.78 -4.86 -8.28
C ILE A 75 -3.97 -5.09 -9.57
N ARG A 76 -3.52 -4.03 -10.26
CA ARG A 76 -2.80 -4.17 -11.54
C ARG A 76 -1.34 -4.54 -11.35
N TRP A 77 -0.68 -3.86 -10.41
CA TRP A 77 0.70 -4.14 -10.03
C TRP A 77 0.85 -3.86 -8.55
N ALA A 78 0.85 -4.93 -7.76
CA ALA A 78 0.91 -4.88 -6.30
C ALA A 78 2.36 -4.78 -5.84
N GLU A 79 2.70 -3.73 -5.09
CA GLU A 79 4.05 -3.50 -4.57
C GLU A 79 4.01 -2.90 -3.16
N GLY A 80 5.17 -2.90 -2.50
CA GLY A 80 5.37 -2.22 -1.22
C GLY A 80 4.35 -2.58 -0.13
N PRO A 81 4.07 -3.85 0.18
CA PRO A 81 3.11 -4.21 1.22
C PRO A 81 3.59 -3.81 2.62
N VAL A 82 2.71 -3.28 3.47
CA VAL A 82 3.00 -2.97 4.88
C VAL A 82 1.82 -3.27 5.79
N TRP A 83 2.09 -3.94 6.91
CA TRP A 83 1.09 -4.30 7.92
C TRP A 83 0.95 -3.25 9.03
N PHE A 84 -0.29 -2.87 9.33
CA PHE A 84 -0.66 -2.02 10.48
C PHE A 84 -1.42 -2.86 11.51
N GLY A 85 -0.68 -3.44 12.46
CA GLY A 85 -1.24 -4.38 13.43
C GLY A 85 -2.18 -3.77 14.47
N ASP A 86 -2.02 -2.49 14.78
CA ASP A 86 -2.93 -1.71 15.63
C ASP A 86 -4.29 -1.47 14.98
N GLY A 87 -4.32 -1.41 13.64
CA GLY A 87 -5.56 -1.31 12.87
C GLY A 87 -6.06 -2.61 12.26
N ARG A 88 -5.27 -3.69 12.32
CA ARG A 88 -5.53 -4.99 11.67
C ARG A 88 -5.79 -4.87 10.17
N TYR A 89 -4.91 -4.17 9.46
CA TYR A 89 -5.01 -4.05 8.01
C TYR A 89 -3.64 -4.06 7.32
N LEU A 90 -3.63 -4.56 6.08
CA LEU A 90 -2.50 -4.52 5.16
C LEU A 90 -2.71 -3.36 4.20
N LEU A 91 -1.69 -2.52 4.01
CA LEU A 91 -1.63 -1.59 2.89
C LEU A 91 -0.73 -2.15 1.79
N VAL A 92 -1.09 -1.89 0.54
CA VAL A 92 -0.31 -2.29 -0.64
C VAL A 92 -0.52 -1.27 -1.75
N SER A 93 0.54 -0.92 -2.47
CA SER A 93 0.45 0.00 -3.60
C SER A 93 -0.09 -0.70 -4.85
N ASP A 94 -0.99 -0.02 -5.56
CA ASP A 94 -1.47 -0.39 -6.90
C ASP A 94 -0.99 0.67 -7.88
N ILE A 95 0.30 0.58 -8.24
CA ILE A 95 1.06 1.66 -8.89
C ILE A 95 0.33 2.22 -10.12
N PRO A 96 -0.13 1.40 -11.08
CA PRO A 96 -0.67 1.90 -12.35
C PRO A 96 -2.04 2.55 -12.20
N ASN A 97 -2.75 2.26 -11.11
CA ASN A 97 -4.02 2.90 -10.79
C ASN A 97 -3.85 4.11 -9.85
N ASN A 98 -2.60 4.49 -9.55
CA ASN A 98 -2.24 5.64 -8.72
C ASN A 98 -2.98 5.65 -7.37
N ARG A 99 -2.99 4.51 -6.68
CA ARG A 99 -3.67 4.35 -5.39
C ARG A 99 -2.92 3.41 -4.47
N ILE A 100 -3.10 3.61 -3.16
CA ILE A 100 -2.79 2.62 -2.13
C ILE A 100 -4.09 1.91 -1.77
N MET A 101 -4.05 0.59 -1.70
CA MET A 101 -5.15 -0.27 -1.31
C MET A 101 -4.99 -0.69 0.15
N ARG A 102 -6.12 -0.94 0.83
CA ARG A 102 -6.20 -1.50 2.17
C ARG A 102 -6.98 -2.82 2.11
N TRP A 103 -6.35 -3.89 2.56
CA TRP A 103 -7.05 -5.12 2.92
C TRP A 103 -7.29 -5.11 4.43
N ASP A 104 -8.55 -5.13 4.83
CA ASP A 104 -8.96 -5.15 6.24
C ASP A 104 -9.15 -6.59 6.72
N GLU A 105 -8.48 -6.97 7.81
CA GLU A 105 -8.50 -8.35 8.29
C GLU A 105 -9.86 -8.73 8.91
N ILE A 106 -10.59 -7.76 9.48
CA ILE A 106 -11.84 -8.03 10.19
C ILE A 106 -12.97 -8.26 9.20
N SER A 107 -13.12 -7.37 8.22
CA SER A 107 -14.15 -7.51 7.18
C SER A 107 -13.71 -8.38 6.00
N GLN A 108 -12.42 -8.70 5.91
CA GLN A 108 -11.78 -9.36 4.75
C GLN A 108 -11.98 -8.61 3.43
N SER A 109 -12.24 -7.30 3.49
CA SER A 109 -12.50 -6.48 2.31
C SER A 109 -11.26 -5.76 1.80
N LEU A 110 -11.12 -5.67 0.47
CA LEU A 110 -10.16 -4.78 -0.18
C LEU A 110 -10.84 -3.46 -0.57
N ALA A 111 -10.28 -2.32 -0.14
CA ALA A 111 -10.77 -0.99 -0.49
C ALA A 111 -9.63 -0.02 -0.79
N VAL A 112 -9.93 1.14 -1.39
CA VAL A 112 -8.94 2.20 -1.59
C VAL A 112 -8.63 2.88 -0.25
N TYR A 113 -7.35 3.00 0.08
CA TYR A 113 -6.86 3.74 1.25
C TYR A 113 -6.54 5.20 0.89
N ARG A 114 -5.80 5.42 -0.20
CA ARG A 114 -5.36 6.75 -0.65
C ARG A 114 -5.33 6.81 -2.17
N GLN A 115 -6.03 7.79 -2.76
CA GLN A 115 -6.03 8.07 -4.18
C GLN A 115 -6.27 9.59 -4.42
N PRO A 116 -5.40 10.31 -5.15
CA PRO A 116 -4.15 9.83 -5.74
C PRO A 116 -3.10 9.44 -4.68
N SER A 117 -2.25 8.48 -5.02
CA SER A 117 -1.11 8.07 -4.18
C SER A 117 0.23 8.66 -4.62
N ASN A 118 0.24 9.37 -5.76
CA ASN A 118 1.41 9.80 -6.51
C ASN A 118 2.30 8.62 -6.92
N TYR A 119 1.64 7.59 -7.45
CA TYR A 119 2.24 6.34 -7.93
C TYR A 119 3.19 5.75 -6.90
N ALA A 120 2.70 5.70 -5.65
CA ALA A 120 3.47 5.17 -4.54
C ALA A 120 3.90 3.73 -4.85
N ASN A 121 5.11 3.37 -4.45
CA ASN A 121 5.63 2.01 -4.55
C ASN A 121 5.81 1.46 -3.13
N GLY A 122 7.04 1.41 -2.62
CA GLY A 122 7.39 0.97 -1.28
C GLY A 122 6.63 1.73 -0.21
N LEU A 123 6.10 0.99 0.76
CA LEU A 123 5.44 1.52 1.94
C LEU A 123 6.10 0.94 3.19
N VAL A 124 6.19 1.73 4.25
CA VAL A 124 6.68 1.27 5.56
C VAL A 124 5.92 1.98 6.68
N ARG A 125 5.75 1.28 7.81
CA ARG A 125 5.18 1.84 9.03
C ARG A 125 6.33 2.29 9.90
N ASP A 126 6.37 3.58 10.24
CA ASP A 126 7.38 4.09 11.15
C ASP A 126 7.15 3.59 12.59
N ARG A 127 8.11 3.90 13.47
CA ARG A 127 8.05 3.45 14.87
C ARG A 127 6.96 4.15 15.70
N GLN A 128 6.34 5.19 15.16
CA GLN A 128 5.22 5.93 15.76
C GLN A 128 3.87 5.49 15.17
N GLY A 129 3.87 4.51 14.26
CA GLY A 129 2.66 3.98 13.64
C GLY A 129 2.12 4.81 12.48
N ARG A 130 2.95 5.66 11.88
CA ARG A 130 2.61 6.45 10.69
C ARG A 130 3.07 5.74 9.43
N LEU A 131 2.38 6.02 8.32
CA LEU A 131 2.77 5.53 7.00
C LEU A 131 3.87 6.41 6.41
N ILE A 132 4.96 5.82 5.96
CA ILE A 132 5.93 6.45 5.07
C ILE A 132 5.84 5.76 3.71
N ALA A 133 5.83 6.55 2.63
CA ALA A 133 5.69 6.06 1.28
C ALA A 133 6.79 6.61 0.36
N CYS A 134 7.28 5.75 -0.52
CA CYS A 134 8.01 6.14 -1.72
C CYS A 134 7.00 6.59 -2.78
N GLU A 135 6.85 7.89 -3.00
CA GLU A 135 6.05 8.43 -4.11
C GLU A 135 6.94 8.50 -5.35
N GLY A 136 6.73 7.59 -6.30
CA GLY A 136 7.66 7.41 -7.40
C GLY A 136 7.38 8.32 -8.61
N SER A 137 6.12 8.65 -8.93
CA SER A 137 5.83 9.50 -10.11
C SER A 137 4.58 10.37 -9.95
N THR A 138 4.65 11.66 -10.34
CA THR A 138 3.69 12.29 -11.29
C THR A 138 4.09 13.70 -11.72
N THR A 139 4.07 13.98 -13.03
CA THR A 139 4.26 15.30 -13.66
C THR A 139 5.59 16.00 -13.27
N GLN A 140 5.86 17.19 -13.80
CA GLN A 140 7.08 17.94 -13.47
C GLN A 140 7.07 18.44 -12.02
N ASP A 141 5.94 18.33 -11.31
CA ASP A 141 5.64 19.03 -10.07
C ASP A 141 5.22 18.13 -8.89
N VAL A 142 4.85 16.85 -9.09
CA VAL A 142 4.35 15.96 -8.01
C VAL A 142 5.13 14.63 -7.95
N GLY A 143 5.06 13.90 -6.84
CA GLY A 143 5.83 12.66 -6.63
C GLY A 143 7.35 12.89 -6.60
N ARG A 144 8.14 11.84 -6.89
CA ARG A 144 9.61 11.82 -6.81
C ARG A 144 10.10 12.23 -5.40
N ARG A 145 9.50 11.66 -4.36
CA ARG A 145 9.71 12.07 -2.97
C ARG A 145 9.36 10.98 -1.95
N ILE A 146 9.88 11.14 -0.74
CA ILE A 146 9.51 10.36 0.44
C ILE A 146 8.50 11.18 1.25
N THR A 147 7.33 10.61 1.52
CA THR A 147 6.27 11.28 2.30
C THR A 147 5.90 10.49 3.54
N ARG A 148 5.44 11.19 4.56
CA ARG A 148 4.87 10.65 5.79
C ARG A 148 3.43 11.11 5.93
N THR A 149 2.50 10.18 6.14
CA THR A 149 1.12 10.49 6.51
C THR A 149 1.04 10.63 8.01
N GLU A 150 0.75 11.84 8.49
CA GLU A 150 0.57 12.12 9.91
C GLU A 150 -0.76 11.55 10.43
N HIS A 151 -0.93 11.52 11.75
CA HIS A 151 -2.12 10.94 12.39
C HIS A 151 -3.43 11.65 12.02
N ASP A 152 -3.37 12.93 11.67
CA ASP A 152 -4.53 13.70 11.19
C ASP A 152 -4.80 13.52 9.69
N GLY A 153 -4.00 12.69 9.01
CA GLY A 153 -4.08 12.43 7.58
C GLY A 153 -3.32 13.43 6.71
N SER A 154 -2.71 14.48 7.28
CA SER A 154 -1.86 15.41 6.53
C SER A 154 -0.59 14.72 6.02
N ILE A 155 -0.01 15.28 4.95
CA ILE A 155 1.17 14.71 4.29
C ILE A 155 2.37 15.63 4.54
N THR A 156 3.38 15.10 5.22
CA THR A 156 4.69 15.74 5.39
C THR A 156 5.65 15.19 4.35
N VAL A 157 6.34 16.07 3.61
CA VAL A 157 7.44 15.67 2.72
C VAL A 157 8.70 15.53 3.57
N LEU A 158 9.30 14.34 3.57
CA LEU A 158 10.56 14.07 4.28
C LEU A 158 11.77 14.38 3.40
N ALA A 159 11.69 14.10 2.11
CA ALA A 159 12.70 14.46 1.12
C ALA A 159 12.09 14.45 -0.28
N ASP A 160 12.38 15.46 -1.10
CA ASP A 160 12.03 15.52 -2.53
C ASP A 160 13.22 15.88 -3.44
N THR A 161 14.35 16.27 -2.86
CA THR A 161 15.56 16.66 -3.57
C THR A 161 16.83 16.18 -2.86
N PHE A 162 17.90 16.03 -3.63
CA PHE A 162 19.27 15.81 -3.16
C PHE A 162 20.21 16.67 -3.99
N GLU A 163 21.06 17.47 -3.33
CA GLU A 163 21.99 18.41 -3.99
C GLU A 163 21.31 19.33 -5.03
N GLY A 164 20.09 19.78 -4.72
CA GLY A 164 19.31 20.67 -5.59
C GLY A 164 18.62 19.98 -6.78
N LYS A 165 18.73 18.66 -6.91
CA LYS A 165 18.11 17.85 -7.96
C LYS A 165 17.00 16.97 -7.41
N ARG A 166 15.97 16.68 -8.20
CA ARG A 166 14.86 15.80 -7.80
C ARG A 166 15.27 14.32 -7.88
N PHE A 167 14.73 13.49 -6.99
CA PHE A 167 14.88 12.03 -7.05
C PHE A 167 14.36 11.44 -8.37
N ASN A 168 14.75 10.23 -8.73
CA ASN A 168 14.28 9.57 -9.94
C ASN A 168 12.84 9.06 -9.76
N SER A 169 12.70 7.97 -9.03
CA SER A 169 11.45 7.34 -8.66
C SER A 169 11.72 6.46 -7.45
N PRO A 170 11.65 7.01 -6.22
CA PRO A 170 11.87 6.23 -5.01
C PRO A 170 11.06 4.94 -5.04
N ASN A 171 11.70 3.81 -4.73
CA ASN A 171 11.17 2.49 -5.03
C ASN A 171 10.82 1.72 -3.76
N ASP A 172 11.80 1.43 -2.92
CA ASP A 172 11.59 0.78 -1.63
C ASP A 172 12.24 1.58 -0.49
N LEU A 173 11.77 1.35 0.73
CA LEU A 173 12.27 2.03 1.92
C LEU A 173 12.14 1.19 3.20
N VAL A 174 12.99 1.50 4.17
CA VAL A 174 12.99 0.91 5.51
C VAL A 174 13.30 1.99 6.57
N VAL A 175 12.73 1.85 7.76
CA VAL A 175 12.99 2.73 8.91
C VAL A 175 13.82 1.99 9.94
N LYS A 176 14.96 2.56 10.32
CA LYS A 176 15.89 2.02 11.33
C LYS A 176 15.44 2.43 12.75
N ARG A 177 15.95 1.78 13.81
CA ARG A 177 15.59 2.10 15.21
C ARG A 177 15.93 3.53 15.62
N ASP A 178 16.98 4.10 15.06
CA ASP A 178 17.40 5.50 15.28
C ASP A 178 16.47 6.53 14.60
N GLY A 179 15.44 6.08 13.89
CA GLY A 179 14.49 6.94 13.19
C GLY A 179 14.94 7.35 11.78
N SER A 180 16.14 6.96 11.35
CA SER A 180 16.58 7.22 9.98
C SER A 180 15.75 6.42 8.96
N VAL A 181 15.46 7.05 7.82
CA VAL A 181 14.73 6.45 6.71
C VAL A 181 15.70 6.17 5.59
N TRP A 182 15.83 4.92 5.18
CA TRP A 182 16.69 4.50 4.09
C TRP A 182 15.81 4.10 2.91
N PHE A 183 16.15 4.55 1.70
CA PHE A 183 15.34 4.30 0.52
C PHE A 183 16.18 4.15 -0.74
N THR A 184 15.64 3.44 -1.73
CA THR A 184 16.27 3.25 -3.04
C THR A 184 15.63 4.17 -4.08
N ASP A 185 16.45 4.71 -4.98
CA ASP A 185 16.01 5.63 -6.03
C ASP A 185 16.44 5.19 -7.45
N PRO A 186 15.94 4.04 -7.92
CA PRO A 186 16.12 3.59 -9.31
C PRO A 186 15.22 4.41 -10.26
N PRO A 187 15.44 4.32 -11.59
CA PRO A 187 14.63 5.04 -12.57
C PRO A 187 13.51 4.15 -13.14
N PHE A 188 12.97 3.21 -12.36
CA PHE A 188 12.05 2.19 -12.89
C PHE A 188 10.77 2.80 -13.48
N GLN A 189 10.23 3.82 -12.82
CA GLN A 189 9.00 4.48 -13.26
C GLN A 189 9.21 5.63 -14.25
N THR A 190 10.46 6.04 -14.51
CA THR A 190 10.75 7.24 -15.30
C THR A 190 10.59 7.06 -16.81
N GLY A 191 10.59 5.81 -17.30
CA GLY A 191 10.61 5.49 -18.72
C GLY A 191 9.26 5.15 -19.34
N ASN A 192 8.17 5.16 -18.57
CA ASN A 192 6.89 4.61 -19.00
C ASN A 192 5.68 5.45 -18.53
N PHE A 193 4.51 5.23 -19.16
CA PHE A 193 3.24 5.85 -18.76
C PHE A 193 2.34 4.91 -17.95
N TYR A 194 2.83 3.70 -17.66
CA TYR A 194 2.11 2.68 -16.91
C TYR A 194 2.19 2.94 -15.40
N GLU A 195 3.36 3.38 -14.93
CA GLU A 195 3.67 3.65 -13.52
C GLU A 195 3.87 5.16 -13.26
N GLY A 196 3.37 6.02 -14.16
CA GLY A 196 3.51 7.47 -14.02
C GLY A 196 3.61 8.23 -15.33
N TYR A 197 4.54 9.18 -15.39
CA TYR A 197 4.90 9.93 -16.59
C TYR A 197 6.37 9.72 -16.96
N LYS A 198 6.66 9.81 -18.26
CA LYS A 198 8.05 9.88 -18.72
C LYS A 198 8.72 11.15 -18.20
N ILE A 199 9.83 10.98 -17.49
CA ILE A 199 10.68 12.07 -17.00
C ILE A 199 12.13 11.70 -17.20
N GLU A 200 12.97 12.72 -17.30
CA GLU A 200 14.40 12.56 -17.46
C GLU A 200 15.08 12.61 -16.08
N PRO A 201 15.76 11.51 -15.66
CA PRO A 201 16.52 11.46 -14.42
C PRO A 201 17.55 12.59 -14.29
N GLU A 202 17.58 13.24 -13.12
CA GLU A 202 18.58 14.28 -12.81
C GLU A 202 19.76 13.72 -11.99
N LEU A 203 19.52 12.59 -11.31
CA LEU A 203 20.43 11.91 -10.40
C LEU A 203 20.79 10.52 -10.92
N PRO A 204 22.00 10.02 -10.63
CA PRO A 204 22.27 8.60 -10.78
C PRO A 204 21.39 7.79 -9.82
N HIS A 205 21.33 6.48 -10.04
CA HIS A 205 20.64 5.60 -9.09
C HIS A 205 21.41 5.59 -7.76
N GLY A 206 20.72 5.32 -6.67
CA GLY A 206 21.41 5.16 -5.39
C GLY A 206 20.51 4.69 -4.27
N VAL A 207 21.14 4.39 -3.15
CA VAL A 207 20.49 4.25 -1.86
C VAL A 207 20.78 5.52 -1.07
N TYR A 208 19.74 6.07 -0.46
CA TYR A 208 19.79 7.32 0.27
C TYR A 208 19.33 7.11 1.71
N ARG A 209 19.84 7.93 2.62
CA ARG A 209 19.47 7.97 4.04
C ARG A 209 19.00 9.37 4.39
N ILE A 210 17.80 9.48 4.94
CA ILE A 210 17.31 10.65 5.68
C ILE A 210 17.67 10.42 7.15
N ASP A 211 18.49 11.30 7.72
CA ASP A 211 18.85 11.25 9.13
C ASP A 211 17.63 11.49 10.05
N GLY A 212 17.51 10.69 11.11
CA GLY A 212 16.33 10.69 11.97
C GLY A 212 16.15 11.94 12.83
N GLU A 213 17.23 12.67 13.10
CA GLU A 213 17.23 13.86 13.94
C GLU A 213 17.35 15.14 13.11
N THR A 214 18.32 15.18 12.20
CA THR A 214 18.66 16.38 11.42
C THR A 214 17.88 16.51 10.12
N GLN A 215 17.21 15.42 9.70
CA GLN A 215 16.55 15.29 8.39
C GLN A 215 17.49 15.47 7.18
N GLN A 216 18.81 15.47 7.41
CA GLN A 216 19.79 15.56 6.33
C GLN A 216 19.70 14.32 5.43
N VAL A 217 19.65 14.54 4.12
CA VAL A 217 19.71 13.47 3.12
C VAL A 217 21.16 13.22 2.71
N THR A 218 21.57 11.96 2.69
CA THR A 218 22.88 11.50 2.21
C THR A 218 22.72 10.35 1.23
N ARG A 219 23.53 10.32 0.17
CA ARG A 219 23.64 9.13 -0.70
C ARG A 219 24.67 8.18 -0.11
N VAL A 220 24.24 6.99 0.28
CA VAL A 220 25.04 6.03 1.05
C VAL A 220 25.58 4.88 0.20
N ILE A 221 24.95 4.60 -0.94
CA ILE A 221 25.40 3.62 -1.95
C ILE A 221 25.11 4.19 -3.33
N ASP A 222 26.09 4.17 -4.23
CA ASP A 222 25.98 4.78 -5.57
C ASP A 222 26.59 3.95 -6.72
N ASP A 223 26.96 2.71 -6.44
CA ASP A 223 27.58 1.78 -7.38
C ASP A 223 26.68 0.61 -7.82
N LEU A 224 25.41 0.59 -7.38
CA LEU A 224 24.45 -0.46 -7.74
C LEU A 224 23.60 -0.10 -8.96
N ALA A 225 23.53 -1.01 -9.93
CA ALA A 225 22.64 -0.88 -11.07
C ALA A 225 21.17 -1.14 -10.67
N GLY A 226 20.44 -0.05 -10.39
CA GLY A 226 18.99 -0.12 -10.13
C GLY A 226 18.69 -0.75 -8.77
N PRO A 227 19.11 -0.10 -7.66
CA PRO A 227 18.82 -0.58 -6.32
C PRO A 227 17.30 -0.66 -6.11
N ASN A 228 16.82 -1.71 -5.44
CA ASN A 228 15.40 -2.02 -5.30
C ASN A 228 15.08 -2.32 -3.83
N GLY A 229 14.61 -3.51 -3.47
CA GLY A 229 14.33 -3.89 -2.09
C GLY A 229 15.55 -3.83 -1.18
N LEU A 230 15.34 -3.34 0.04
CA LEU A 230 16.36 -3.23 1.08
C LEU A 230 15.78 -3.57 2.46
N CYS A 231 16.61 -4.15 3.32
CA CYS A 231 16.27 -4.41 4.72
C CYS A 231 17.52 -4.47 5.59
N PHE A 232 17.35 -4.20 6.88
CA PHE A 232 18.42 -4.38 7.86
C PHE A 232 18.38 -5.77 8.49
N SER A 233 19.54 -6.27 8.91
CA SER A 233 19.64 -7.38 9.85
C SER A 233 18.89 -7.07 11.16
N PRO A 234 18.48 -8.07 11.96
CA PRO A 234 17.76 -7.83 13.22
C PRO A 234 18.50 -6.94 14.24
N ASP A 235 19.83 -6.90 14.18
CA ASP A 235 20.68 -6.03 14.99
C ASP A 235 21.05 -4.69 14.31
N GLU A 236 20.57 -4.47 13.08
CA GLU A 236 20.74 -3.28 12.24
C GLU A 236 22.18 -2.88 11.91
N LYS A 237 23.11 -3.83 12.00
CA LYS A 237 24.53 -3.65 11.64
C LYS A 237 24.83 -3.99 10.18
N THR A 238 23.92 -4.72 9.53
CA THR A 238 24.06 -5.09 8.12
C THR A 238 22.85 -4.60 7.34
N LEU A 239 23.08 -3.85 6.27
CA LEU A 239 22.08 -3.52 5.25
C LEU A 239 22.15 -4.53 4.11
N TYR A 240 21.04 -5.17 3.80
CA TYR A 240 20.85 -5.94 2.58
C TYR A 240 20.14 -5.09 1.53
N THR A 241 20.59 -5.12 0.28
CA THR A 241 19.91 -4.45 -0.83
C THR A 241 20.03 -5.25 -2.12
N VAL A 242 18.96 -5.23 -2.91
CA VAL A 242 18.90 -5.88 -4.23
C VAL A 242 19.49 -4.97 -5.29
N GLU A 243 20.27 -5.52 -6.21
CA GLU A 243 20.68 -4.84 -7.45
C GLU A 243 19.82 -5.33 -8.63
N GLY A 244 18.76 -4.59 -8.93
CA GLY A 244 17.69 -5.02 -9.82
C GLY A 244 18.07 -5.09 -11.30
N ARG A 245 19.11 -4.37 -11.75
CA ARG A 245 19.60 -4.36 -13.14
C ARG A 245 20.97 -5.03 -13.31
N ALA A 246 21.44 -5.74 -12.29
CA ALA A 246 22.70 -6.49 -12.35
C ALA A 246 22.75 -7.47 -13.53
N LYS A 247 23.97 -7.69 -14.04
CA LYS A 247 24.29 -8.77 -14.98
C LYS A 247 25.54 -9.51 -14.46
N PRO A 248 25.43 -10.78 -14.02
CA PRO A 248 24.23 -11.62 -13.98
C PRO A 248 23.14 -11.12 -13.01
N HIS A 249 21.90 -11.56 -13.20
CA HIS A 249 20.74 -11.16 -12.40
C HIS A 249 20.71 -11.83 -11.01
N ARG A 250 19.79 -11.36 -10.14
CA ARG A 250 19.50 -11.91 -8.79
C ARG A 250 20.64 -11.72 -7.79
N LEU A 251 21.23 -10.53 -7.76
CA LEU A 251 22.24 -10.16 -6.78
C LEU A 251 21.60 -9.47 -5.57
N VAL A 252 22.00 -9.91 -4.38
CA VAL A 252 21.72 -9.27 -3.09
C VAL A 252 23.06 -8.93 -2.47
N TRP A 253 23.25 -7.66 -2.12
CA TRP A 253 24.46 -7.15 -1.50
C TRP A 253 24.26 -6.99 0.00
N ALA A 254 25.34 -7.10 0.76
CA ALA A 254 25.36 -6.91 2.21
C ALA A 254 26.44 -5.89 2.58
N TYR A 255 26.04 -4.79 3.21
CA TYR A 255 26.91 -3.69 3.64
C TYR A 255 26.92 -3.59 5.16
N GLN A 256 28.09 -3.40 5.76
CA GLN A 256 28.18 -3.03 7.18
C GLN A 256 27.85 -1.54 7.33
N VAL A 257 27.03 -1.19 8.33
CA VAL A 257 26.49 0.17 8.55
C VAL A 257 26.50 0.59 10.01
#